data_AF-A0A1V2W2M2-F1
#
_entry.id   AF-A0A1V2W2M2-F1
#
_cell.length_a   1.000
_cell.length_b   1.000
_cell.length_c   1.000
_cell.angle_alpha   90.00
_cell.angle_beta   90.00
_cell.angle_gamma   90.00
#
_symmetry.space_group_name_H-M   'P 1'
#
loop_
_entity.id
_entity.type
_entity.pdbx_description
1 polymer ?
#
loop_
_entity_poly.entity_id
_entity_poly.type
_entity_poly.pdbx_seq_one_letter_code
_entity_poly.pdbx_strand_id
1 'polypeptide(L)'
;MQRQIVNVGAGTQTMDAVNVGQLTGVTNALGGGAGVGADGSVTQPTYSVGGKDYNNVGDALGAIAASGGDPDAVKYDDGTHQAITLGNAGTPVAIHNVAEGALTATSTDAVNGAQLFATNQSIGDLRDSLRDGGVIDPVTGESLAVVYDGAAKDKVTLAGGADGTTLANVKAGVADMDAVNVSQLKDSGLIGDDGKAIAAVTYDRNADGTPNYGAVTLGNGAGPTQIKNVADATDDHDALNLGQLKGTGLVGDDGSGNLTSLAVTYDSAAKDTVTLAGADGTTLSNVKAGVADMDAVNVSQLKDSGLIGDDGKAIAAVTYDRNADGTPNYGAVTLGNGAGPTQIK
;
A
#
# COMPACT_ATOMS: atom_id res chain seq x y z
N MET A 1 -105.39 63.94 19.33
CA MET A 1 -106.06 63.35 18.15
C MET A 1 -105.22 63.67 16.93
N GLN A 2 -104.66 62.65 16.28
CA GLN A 2 -104.03 62.79 14.96
C GLN A 2 -105.14 62.64 13.90
N ARG A 3 -105.05 63.37 12.79
CA ARG A 3 -106.00 63.31 11.68
C ARG A 3 -105.25 62.90 10.42
N GLN A 4 -105.82 61.99 9.64
CA GLN A 4 -105.31 61.62 8.31
C GLN A 4 -105.75 62.65 7.28
N ILE A 5 -104.88 62.91 6.29
CA ILE A 5 -105.23 63.64 5.08
C ILE A 5 -105.53 62.59 4.02
N VAL A 6 -106.78 62.53 3.57
CA VAL A 6 -107.26 61.53 2.60
C VAL A 6 -107.46 62.16 1.21
N ASN A 7 -107.54 61.32 0.18
CA ASN A 7 -107.69 61.73 -1.23
C ASN A 7 -106.52 62.56 -1.78
N VAL A 8 -105.32 62.35 -1.26
CA VAL A 8 -104.10 62.99 -1.76
C VAL A 8 -103.65 62.26 -3.03
N GLY A 9 -103.70 62.94 -4.18
CA GLY A 9 -103.11 62.44 -5.42
C GLY A 9 -101.60 62.23 -5.29
N ALA A 10 -100.98 61.50 -6.22
CA ALA A 10 -99.52 61.36 -6.21
C ALA A 10 -98.87 62.73 -6.42
N GLY A 11 -97.98 63.13 -5.51
CA GLY A 11 -97.20 64.35 -5.65
C GLY A 11 -96.24 64.24 -6.83
N THR A 12 -96.14 65.29 -7.64
CA THR A 12 -95.30 65.31 -8.85
C THR A 12 -94.34 66.51 -8.88
N GLN A 13 -94.55 67.50 -8.02
CA GLN A 13 -93.70 68.68 -7.85
C GLN A 13 -92.88 68.59 -6.54
N THR A 14 -91.79 69.35 -6.44
CA THR A 14 -90.82 69.26 -5.34
C THR A 14 -91.40 69.58 -3.95
N MET A 15 -92.50 70.33 -3.87
CA MET A 15 -93.18 70.69 -2.60
C MET A 15 -94.52 69.98 -2.42
N ASP A 16 -94.90 69.07 -3.31
CA ASP A 16 -96.13 68.30 -3.16
C ASP A 16 -96.02 67.36 -1.97
N ALA A 17 -97.14 67.14 -1.28
CA ALA A 17 -97.23 66.08 -0.29
C ALA A 17 -97.13 64.71 -0.98
N VAL A 18 -96.32 63.82 -0.42
CA VAL A 18 -96.20 62.42 -0.86
C VAL A 18 -97.32 61.60 -0.22
N ASN A 19 -98.02 60.78 -1.02
CA ASN A 19 -99.05 59.89 -0.49
C ASN A 19 -98.50 58.50 -0.15
N VAL A 20 -99.29 57.71 0.59
CA VAL A 20 -98.89 56.35 1.01
C VAL A 20 -98.57 55.46 -0.19
N GLY A 21 -99.27 55.60 -1.32
CA GLY A 21 -98.99 54.82 -2.54
C GLY A 21 -97.59 55.05 -3.10
N GLN A 22 -97.09 56.29 -3.08
CA GLN A 22 -95.72 56.62 -3.46
C GLN A 22 -94.69 56.05 -2.47
N LEU A 23 -94.97 56.14 -1.16
CA LEU A 23 -94.12 55.53 -0.12
C LEU A 23 -94.10 54.00 -0.23
N THR A 24 -95.24 53.36 -0.50
CA THR A 24 -95.34 51.93 -0.79
C THR A 24 -94.51 51.55 -2.03
N GLY A 25 -94.49 52.40 -3.07
CA GLY A 25 -93.61 52.23 -4.21
C GLY A 25 -92.12 52.18 -3.81
N VAL A 26 -91.69 53.05 -2.89
CA VAL A 26 -90.33 53.06 -2.34
C VAL A 26 -90.04 51.80 -1.51
N THR A 27 -90.96 51.39 -0.62
CA THR A 27 -90.74 50.17 0.20
C THR A 27 -90.69 48.91 -0.67
N ASN A 28 -91.48 48.85 -1.74
CA ASN A 28 -91.39 47.76 -2.72
C ASN A 28 -90.04 47.75 -3.44
N ALA A 29 -89.47 48.92 -3.76
CA ALA A 29 -88.16 49.02 -4.40
C ALA A 29 -87.01 48.59 -3.46
N LEU A 30 -87.15 48.82 -2.15
CA LEU A 30 -86.19 48.31 -1.15
C LEU A 30 -86.28 46.77 -1.03
N GLY A 31 -87.44 46.17 -1.24
CA GLY A 31 -87.62 44.72 -1.15
C GLY A 31 -87.45 44.19 0.27
N GLY A 32 -87.05 42.92 0.42
CA GLY A 32 -86.76 42.32 1.73
C GLY A 32 -87.93 42.30 2.72
N GLY A 33 -89.17 42.43 2.25
CA GLY A 33 -90.35 42.53 3.12
C GLY A 33 -90.60 43.93 3.70
N ALA A 34 -89.90 44.96 3.23
CA ALA A 34 -90.22 46.34 3.59
C ALA A 34 -91.65 46.70 3.16
N GLY A 35 -92.34 47.51 3.98
CA GLY A 35 -93.73 47.87 3.73
C GLY A 35 -94.18 49.08 4.54
N VAL A 36 -95.45 49.46 4.40
CA VAL A 36 -96.07 50.48 5.25
C VAL A 36 -97.06 49.80 6.19
N GLY A 37 -96.84 49.92 7.49
CA GLY A 37 -97.69 49.36 8.54
C GLY A 37 -99.07 50.04 8.61
N ALA A 38 -100.01 49.40 9.30
CA ALA A 38 -101.37 49.95 9.48
C ALA A 38 -101.39 51.29 10.23
N ASP A 39 -100.32 51.59 10.99
CA ASP A 39 -100.08 52.85 11.70
C ASP A 39 -99.34 53.90 10.86
N GLY A 40 -98.98 53.58 9.61
CA GLY A 40 -98.24 54.45 8.70
C GLY A 40 -96.71 54.40 8.89
N SER A 41 -96.18 53.56 9.77
CA SER A 41 -94.73 53.35 9.92
C SER A 41 -94.15 52.54 8.75
N VAL A 42 -92.84 52.67 8.49
CA VAL A 42 -92.14 51.79 7.54
C VAL A 42 -91.70 50.52 8.26
N THR A 43 -92.21 49.37 7.81
CA THR A 43 -91.66 48.06 8.18
C THR A 43 -90.29 47.92 7.53
N GLN A 44 -89.26 47.61 8.33
CA GLN A 44 -87.88 47.49 7.84
C GLN A 44 -87.74 46.27 6.92
N PRO A 45 -86.88 46.33 5.87
CA PRO A 45 -86.51 45.16 5.10
C PRO A 45 -85.70 44.18 5.94
N THR A 46 -85.55 42.95 5.47
CA THR A 46 -84.59 41.95 5.94
C THR A 46 -83.77 41.47 4.74
N TYR A 47 -82.46 41.76 4.76
CA TYR A 47 -81.47 41.28 3.80
C TYR A 47 -80.55 40.26 4.47
N SER A 48 -80.46 39.04 3.95
CA SER A 48 -79.58 38.01 4.49
C SER A 48 -78.26 37.97 3.72
N VAL A 49 -77.13 38.19 4.41
CA VAL A 49 -75.77 38.18 3.86
C VAL A 49 -74.88 37.30 4.73
N GLY A 50 -74.30 36.25 4.14
CA GLY A 50 -73.41 35.33 4.86
C GLY A 50 -74.09 34.63 6.05
N GLY A 51 -75.41 34.37 5.96
CA GLY A 51 -76.20 33.76 7.03
C GLY A 51 -76.59 34.69 8.19
N LYS A 52 -76.33 35.99 8.08
CA LYS A 52 -76.75 37.03 9.04
C LYS A 52 -77.72 38.01 8.38
N ASP A 53 -78.75 38.42 9.12
CA ASP A 53 -79.78 39.35 8.64
C ASP A 53 -79.45 40.81 8.97
N TYR A 54 -79.75 41.70 8.02
CA TYR A 54 -79.53 43.14 8.07
C TYR A 54 -80.82 43.87 7.70
N ASN A 55 -81.15 44.95 8.40
CA ASN A 55 -82.43 45.66 8.25
C ASN A 55 -82.34 46.96 7.45
N ASN A 56 -81.18 47.25 6.85
CA ASN A 56 -80.96 48.39 5.99
C ASN A 56 -79.92 48.06 4.92
N VAL A 57 -79.97 48.80 3.81
CA VAL A 57 -79.14 48.56 2.62
C VAL A 57 -77.66 48.81 2.90
N GLY A 58 -77.33 49.84 3.70
CA GLY A 58 -75.95 50.23 3.98
C GLY A 58 -75.16 49.12 4.69
N ASP A 59 -75.72 48.57 5.76
CA ASP A 59 -75.09 47.50 6.53
C ASP A 59 -75.03 46.19 5.73
N ALA A 60 -76.06 45.88 4.94
CA ALA A 60 -76.06 44.72 4.06
C ALA A 60 -74.95 44.82 3.00
N LEU A 61 -74.79 45.98 2.36
CA LEU A 61 -73.72 46.22 1.39
C LEU A 61 -72.34 46.22 2.06
N GLY A 62 -72.21 46.79 3.26
CA GLY A 62 -70.97 46.73 4.05
C GLY A 62 -70.57 45.30 4.39
N ALA A 63 -71.54 44.45 4.74
CA ALA A 63 -71.31 43.04 5.01
C ALA A 63 -70.93 42.23 3.76
N ILE A 64 -71.52 42.55 2.60
CA ILE A 64 -71.13 41.95 1.32
C ILE A 64 -69.68 42.32 1.00
N ALA A 65 -69.31 43.59 1.15
CA ALA A 65 -67.97 44.09 0.90
C ALA A 65 -66.92 43.45 1.83
N ALA A 66 -67.25 43.26 3.11
CA ALA A 66 -66.36 42.67 4.10
C ALA A 66 -66.23 41.14 3.97
N SER A 67 -67.28 40.44 3.53
CA SER A 67 -67.27 38.97 3.41
C SER A 67 -66.54 38.46 2.16
N GLY A 68 -66.13 39.34 1.25
CA GLY A 68 -65.42 38.96 0.02
C GLY A 68 -66.26 38.13 -0.96
N GLY A 69 -67.59 38.15 -0.82
CA GLY A 69 -68.56 37.60 -1.78
C GLY A 69 -68.78 36.08 -1.74
N ASP A 70 -67.71 35.28 -1.83
CA ASP A 70 -67.79 33.81 -1.98
C ASP A 70 -67.24 33.07 -0.73
N PRO A 71 -68.01 32.15 -0.10
CA PRO A 71 -67.54 31.36 1.03
C PRO A 71 -66.44 30.34 0.68
N ASP A 72 -66.33 29.91 -0.59
CA ASP A 72 -65.35 28.91 -1.03
C ASP A 72 -64.05 29.53 -1.60
N ALA A 73 -63.97 30.87 -1.62
CA ALA A 73 -62.78 31.56 -2.09
C ALA A 73 -61.60 31.45 -1.10
N VAL A 74 -60.40 31.24 -1.65
CA VAL A 74 -59.14 31.40 -0.91
C VAL A 74 -58.90 32.89 -0.67
N LYS A 75 -58.63 33.26 0.59
CA LYS A 75 -58.47 34.65 1.03
C LYS A 75 -57.15 34.81 1.77
N TYR A 76 -56.62 36.02 1.73
CA TYR A 76 -55.57 36.42 2.65
C TYR A 76 -56.11 36.48 4.07
N ASP A 77 -55.23 36.20 5.04
CA ASP A 77 -55.60 36.18 6.45
C ASP A 77 -56.04 37.58 6.94
N ASP A 78 -55.43 38.64 6.39
CA ASP A 78 -55.77 40.03 6.67
C ASP A 78 -55.40 40.97 5.50
N GLY A 79 -55.61 42.27 5.70
CA GLY A 79 -55.33 43.32 4.69
C GLY A 79 -53.85 43.57 4.39
N THR A 80 -52.90 42.87 5.04
CA THR A 80 -51.46 42.98 4.73
C THR A 80 -51.03 42.04 3.60
N HIS A 81 -51.86 41.04 3.27
CA HIS A 81 -51.62 40.05 2.21
C HIS A 81 -50.32 39.25 2.37
N GLN A 82 -49.85 39.05 3.60
CA GLN A 82 -48.61 38.32 3.87
C GLN A 82 -48.80 36.80 3.99
N ALA A 83 -50.02 36.34 4.27
CA ALA A 83 -50.30 34.93 4.51
C ALA A 83 -51.69 34.52 4.02
N ILE A 84 -51.80 33.23 3.71
CA ILE A 84 -53.04 32.52 3.42
C ILE A 84 -53.02 31.28 4.31
N THR A 85 -53.97 31.18 5.23
CA THR A 85 -54.24 29.98 6.00
C THR A 85 -55.32 29.17 5.28
N LEU A 86 -54.94 28.02 4.73
CA LEU A 86 -55.87 27.15 3.99
C LEU A 86 -56.65 26.23 4.94
N GLY A 87 -57.97 26.17 4.76
CA GLY A 87 -58.87 25.40 5.63
C GLY A 87 -59.06 26.05 7.00
N ASN A 88 -59.43 25.24 8.00
CA ASN A 88 -59.45 25.69 9.40
C ASN A 88 -58.13 25.35 10.10
N ALA A 89 -57.76 26.13 11.13
CA ALA A 89 -56.59 25.82 11.95
C ALA A 89 -56.66 24.39 12.50
N GLY A 90 -55.61 23.60 12.27
CA GLY A 90 -55.54 22.18 12.66
C GLY A 90 -56.16 21.19 11.67
N THR A 91 -56.81 21.65 10.60
CA THR A 91 -57.34 20.82 9.52
C THR A 91 -56.75 21.25 8.18
N PRO A 92 -55.50 20.87 7.87
CA PRO A 92 -54.86 21.25 6.61
C PRO A 92 -55.61 20.65 5.42
N VAL A 93 -55.63 21.39 4.31
CA VAL A 93 -56.19 20.93 3.04
C VAL A 93 -55.06 20.69 2.02
N ALA A 94 -55.29 19.79 1.08
CA ALA A 94 -54.36 19.55 0.00
C ALA A 94 -54.54 20.59 -1.12
N ILE A 95 -53.42 21.08 -1.67
CA ILE A 95 -53.41 21.86 -2.90
C ILE A 95 -53.04 20.90 -4.04
N HIS A 96 -53.95 20.70 -4.98
CA HIS A 96 -53.76 19.80 -6.12
C HIS A 96 -53.60 20.59 -7.41
N ASN A 97 -53.13 19.90 -8.46
CA ASN A 97 -52.93 20.46 -9.79
C ASN A 97 -51.95 21.66 -9.79
N VAL A 98 -50.97 21.62 -8.90
CA VAL A 98 -49.86 22.57 -8.88
C VAL A 98 -48.88 22.17 -9.97
N ALA A 99 -48.71 23.03 -10.97
CA ALA A 99 -47.69 22.87 -12.00
C ALA A 99 -46.29 22.85 -11.36
N GLU A 100 -45.30 22.29 -12.04
CA GLU A 100 -43.92 22.32 -11.55
C GLU A 100 -43.44 23.76 -11.42
N GLY A 101 -43.01 24.15 -10.22
CA GLY A 101 -42.44 25.48 -9.98
C GLY A 101 -41.03 25.59 -10.56
N ALA A 102 -40.63 26.77 -10.99
CA ALA A 102 -39.26 26.96 -11.47
C ALA A 102 -38.25 26.73 -10.32
N LEU A 103 -37.25 25.86 -10.53
CA LEU A 103 -36.18 25.62 -9.56
C LEU A 103 -34.98 26.53 -9.86
N THR A 104 -35.08 27.80 -9.43
CA THR A 104 -34.03 28.81 -9.61
C THR A 104 -33.78 29.57 -8.30
N ALA A 105 -32.61 30.22 -8.19
CA ALA A 105 -32.20 30.91 -6.96
C ALA A 105 -33.13 32.04 -6.49
N THR A 106 -33.97 32.57 -7.38
CA THR A 106 -34.90 33.68 -7.09
C THR A 106 -36.37 33.25 -7.19
N SER A 107 -36.65 31.95 -7.34
CA SER A 107 -38.02 31.48 -7.52
C SER A 107 -38.85 31.68 -6.26
N THR A 108 -40.10 32.09 -6.47
CA THR A 108 -41.14 32.15 -5.44
C THR A 108 -42.29 31.20 -5.75
N ASP A 109 -42.09 30.27 -6.70
CA ASP A 109 -43.10 29.31 -7.10
C ASP A 109 -43.24 28.21 -6.04
N ALA A 110 -44.47 27.71 -5.87
CA ALA A 110 -44.69 26.49 -5.12
C ALA A 110 -44.10 25.29 -5.87
N VAL A 111 -43.46 24.38 -5.14
CA VAL A 111 -43.01 23.09 -5.70
C VAL A 111 -44.09 22.03 -5.50
N ASN A 112 -44.21 21.13 -6.46
CA ASN A 112 -45.15 20.02 -6.37
C ASN A 112 -44.46 18.72 -5.89
N GLY A 113 -45.27 17.69 -5.64
CA GLY A 113 -44.77 16.40 -5.16
C GLY A 113 -43.83 15.68 -6.13
N ALA A 114 -43.98 15.87 -7.45
CA ALA A 114 -43.12 15.22 -8.43
C ALA A 114 -41.68 15.73 -8.35
N GLN A 115 -41.49 17.04 -8.16
CA GLN A 115 -40.17 17.66 -8.02
C GLN A 115 -39.44 17.19 -6.74
N LEU A 116 -40.17 17.13 -5.61
CA LEU A 116 -39.60 16.60 -4.37
C LEU A 116 -39.32 15.10 -4.45
N PHE A 117 -40.20 14.33 -5.11
CA PHE A 117 -40.00 12.91 -5.33
C PHE A 117 -38.76 12.63 -6.20
N ALA A 118 -38.53 13.40 -7.27
CA ALA A 118 -37.32 13.29 -8.10
C ALA A 118 -36.04 13.54 -7.28
N THR A 119 -36.07 14.52 -6.37
CA THR A 119 -34.96 14.79 -5.45
C THR A 119 -34.74 13.62 -4.48
N ASN A 120 -35.81 13.09 -3.89
CA ASN A 120 -35.74 11.99 -2.94
C ASN A 120 -35.25 10.69 -3.60
N GLN A 121 -35.62 10.42 -4.85
CA GLN A 121 -35.05 9.32 -5.63
C GLN A 121 -33.54 9.49 -5.79
N SER A 122 -33.08 10.66 -6.21
CA SER A 122 -31.64 10.93 -6.38
C SER A 122 -30.85 10.75 -5.08
N ILE A 123 -31.41 11.16 -3.94
CA ILE A 123 -30.82 10.95 -2.61
C ILE A 123 -30.82 9.47 -2.23
N GLY A 124 -31.91 8.76 -2.51
CA GLY A 124 -32.01 7.30 -2.31
C GLY A 124 -30.95 6.55 -3.10
N ASP A 125 -30.84 6.85 -4.40
CA ASP A 125 -29.87 6.24 -5.31
C ASP A 125 -28.41 6.51 -4.86
N LEU A 126 -28.12 7.72 -4.37
CA LEU A 126 -26.81 8.05 -3.80
C LEU A 126 -26.52 7.27 -2.53
N ARG A 127 -27.49 7.19 -1.61
CA ARG A 127 -27.34 6.42 -0.37
C ARG A 127 -27.10 4.95 -0.67
N ASP A 128 -27.87 4.39 -1.60
CA ASP A 128 -27.75 3.00 -1.99
C ASP A 128 -26.41 2.76 -2.72
N SER A 129 -25.95 3.69 -3.56
CA SER A 129 -24.62 3.64 -4.17
C SER A 129 -23.47 3.66 -3.14
N LEU A 130 -23.60 4.45 -2.07
CA LEU A 130 -22.61 4.50 -0.99
C LEU A 130 -22.60 3.21 -0.14
N ARG A 131 -23.78 2.67 0.16
CA ARG A 131 -23.92 1.44 0.93
C ARG A 131 -23.48 0.21 0.14
N ASP A 132 -23.98 0.07 -1.08
CA ASP A 132 -23.76 -1.09 -1.93
C ASP A 132 -22.39 -1.03 -2.63
N GLY A 133 -21.81 0.16 -2.77
CA GLY A 133 -20.44 0.38 -3.27
C GLY A 133 -19.33 -0.06 -2.31
N GLY A 134 -19.67 -0.56 -1.12
CA GLY A 134 -18.71 -1.11 -0.15
C GLY A 134 -17.82 -0.07 0.54
N VAL A 135 -18.11 1.22 0.39
CA VAL A 135 -17.36 2.30 1.06
C VAL A 135 -17.81 2.52 2.50
N ILE A 136 -19.01 2.06 2.86
CA ILE A 136 -19.57 2.09 4.22
C ILE A 136 -19.89 0.67 4.68
N ASP A 137 -19.56 0.35 5.94
CA ASP A 137 -19.96 -0.88 6.58
C ASP A 137 -21.49 -0.88 6.81
N PRO A 138 -22.24 -1.81 6.21
CA PRO A 138 -23.70 -1.83 6.33
C PRO A 138 -24.21 -2.21 7.73
N VAL A 139 -23.34 -2.73 8.61
CA VAL A 139 -23.67 -3.13 9.98
C VAL A 139 -23.38 -1.99 10.95
N THR A 140 -22.19 -1.39 10.87
CA THR A 140 -21.74 -0.38 11.84
C THR A 140 -21.99 1.06 11.38
N GLY A 141 -22.13 1.30 10.08
CA GLY A 141 -22.23 2.64 9.48
C GLY A 141 -20.89 3.37 9.36
N GLU A 142 -19.79 2.72 9.74
CA GLU A 142 -18.44 3.28 9.66
C GLU A 142 -17.88 3.22 8.23
N SER A 143 -16.92 4.09 7.94
CA SER A 143 -16.23 4.09 6.63
C SER A 143 -15.31 2.89 6.49
N LEU A 144 -15.46 2.15 5.40
CA LEU A 144 -14.54 1.10 4.94
C LEU A 144 -13.54 1.60 3.89
N ALA A 145 -13.65 2.87 3.48
CA ALA A 145 -12.75 3.44 2.50
C ALA A 145 -11.31 3.53 3.04
N VAL A 146 -10.36 3.06 2.23
CA VAL A 146 -8.93 3.32 2.44
C VAL A 146 -8.62 4.72 1.89
N VAL A 147 -8.14 5.60 2.75
CA VAL A 147 -7.85 7.01 2.42
C VAL A 147 -6.38 7.34 2.67
N TYR A 148 -5.92 8.46 2.08
CA TYR A 148 -4.60 8.99 2.38
C TYR A 148 -4.53 9.55 3.79
N ASP A 149 -3.37 9.41 4.43
CA ASP A 149 -3.12 9.93 5.78
C ASP A 149 -3.14 11.47 5.84
N GLY A 150 -2.93 12.14 4.70
CA GLY A 150 -2.90 13.59 4.62
C GLY A 150 -3.06 14.13 3.21
N ALA A 151 -3.13 15.45 3.09
CA ALA A 151 -3.39 16.14 1.82
C ALA A 151 -2.28 15.94 0.76
N ALA A 152 -1.06 15.59 1.17
CA ALA A 152 0.06 15.31 0.28
C ALA A 152 -0.10 14.00 -0.52
N LYS A 153 -0.96 13.08 -0.04
CA LYS A 153 -1.25 11.78 -0.68
C LYS A 153 -0.03 10.88 -0.88
N ASP A 154 0.97 11.02 -0.03
CA ASP A 154 2.22 10.26 -0.02
C ASP A 154 2.18 9.00 0.88
N LYS A 155 1.16 8.89 1.73
CA LYS A 155 1.00 7.76 2.65
C LYS A 155 -0.45 7.30 2.77
N VAL A 156 -0.63 5.98 2.85
CA VAL A 156 -1.87 5.29 3.20
C VAL A 156 -1.55 4.33 4.34
N THR A 157 -2.26 4.45 5.46
CA THR A 157 -2.20 3.49 6.57
C THR A 157 -3.42 2.57 6.53
N LEU A 158 -3.19 1.26 6.38
CA LEU A 158 -4.26 0.25 6.40
C LEU A 158 -4.64 -0.07 7.86
N ALA A 159 -5.92 0.11 8.21
CA ALA A 159 -6.41 0.21 9.58
C ALA A 159 -6.59 -1.14 10.33
N GLY A 160 -5.95 -2.23 9.91
CA GLY A 160 -6.11 -3.58 10.46
C GLY A 160 -5.51 -3.82 11.87
N GLY A 161 -5.46 -2.81 12.75
CA GLY A 161 -4.89 -2.94 14.08
C GLY A 161 -3.37 -3.22 14.08
N ALA A 162 -2.86 -3.81 15.17
CA ALA A 162 -1.43 -4.10 15.33
C ALA A 162 -0.92 -5.24 14.43
N ASP A 163 -1.83 -6.05 13.88
CA ASP A 163 -1.52 -7.24 13.07
C ASP A 163 -1.45 -6.93 11.56
N GLY A 164 -1.77 -5.69 11.17
CA GLY A 164 -1.71 -5.24 9.77
C GLY A 164 -2.87 -5.72 8.90
N THR A 165 -2.72 -5.60 7.58
CA THR A 165 -3.74 -6.00 6.60
C THR A 165 -3.10 -6.81 5.49
N THR A 166 -3.64 -8.00 5.24
CA THR A 166 -3.20 -8.85 4.13
C THR A 166 -3.67 -8.26 2.79
N LEU A 167 -2.73 -7.94 1.91
CA LEU A 167 -3.00 -7.58 0.51
C LEU A 167 -2.86 -8.82 -0.37
N ALA A 168 -3.98 -9.26 -0.95
CA ALA A 168 -4.03 -10.39 -1.87
C ALA A 168 -4.26 -9.92 -3.31
N ASN A 169 -3.98 -10.80 -4.27
CA ASN A 169 -4.14 -10.53 -5.71
C ASN A 169 -3.33 -9.31 -6.21
N VAL A 170 -2.21 -9.03 -5.56
CA VAL A 170 -1.26 -8.02 -6.01
C VAL A 170 -0.56 -8.55 -7.26
N LYS A 171 -0.80 -7.89 -8.40
CA LYS A 171 -0.11 -8.17 -9.66
C LYS A 171 1.39 -7.89 -9.50
N ALA A 172 2.24 -8.66 -10.18
CA ALA A 172 3.68 -8.44 -10.16
C ALA A 172 4.01 -7.01 -10.62
N GLY A 173 4.77 -6.29 -9.80
CA GLY A 173 5.22 -4.93 -10.10
C GLY A 173 6.27 -4.91 -11.20
N VAL A 174 6.23 -3.90 -12.06
CA VAL A 174 7.19 -3.74 -13.16
C VAL A 174 7.91 -2.39 -13.07
N ALA A 175 7.21 -1.33 -12.67
CA ALA A 175 7.82 -0.04 -12.42
C ALA A 175 8.47 0.01 -11.03
N ASP A 176 9.45 0.90 -10.87
CA ASP A 176 10.22 1.06 -9.62
C ASP A 176 9.36 1.35 -8.38
N MET A 177 8.16 1.91 -8.58
CA MET A 177 7.23 2.30 -7.50
C MET A 177 6.05 1.32 -7.34
N ASP A 178 6.02 0.24 -8.12
CA ASP A 178 5.01 -0.79 -7.96
C ASP A 178 5.29 -1.64 -6.70
N ALA A 179 4.25 -2.20 -6.11
CA ALA A 179 4.42 -3.18 -5.05
C ALA A 179 5.01 -4.49 -5.60
N VAL A 180 6.00 -5.05 -4.91
CA VAL A 180 6.54 -6.38 -5.19
C VAL A 180 5.58 -7.42 -4.62
N ASN A 181 5.13 -8.37 -5.43
CA ASN A 181 4.29 -9.47 -4.95
C ASN A 181 5.12 -10.69 -4.52
N VAL A 182 4.49 -11.67 -3.87
CA VAL A 182 5.19 -12.85 -3.33
C VAL A 182 5.81 -13.73 -4.43
N SER A 183 5.23 -13.80 -5.63
CA SER A 183 5.84 -14.59 -6.71
C SER A 183 7.16 -13.98 -7.19
N GLN A 184 7.26 -12.65 -7.29
CA GLN A 184 8.53 -11.99 -7.61
C GLN A 184 9.61 -12.28 -6.56
N LEU A 185 9.21 -12.33 -5.28
CA LEU A 185 10.15 -12.67 -4.21
C LEU A 185 10.57 -14.16 -4.27
N LYS A 186 9.68 -15.07 -4.68
CA LYS A 186 10.04 -16.48 -4.96
C LYS A 186 10.98 -16.60 -6.15
N ASP A 187 10.68 -15.92 -7.25
CA ASP A 187 11.49 -15.94 -8.47
C ASP A 187 12.90 -15.38 -8.25
N SER A 188 13.06 -14.48 -7.26
CA SER A 188 14.38 -13.99 -6.84
C SER A 188 15.22 -15.03 -6.08
N GLY A 189 14.63 -16.16 -5.65
CA GLY A 189 15.31 -17.21 -4.88
C GLY A 189 15.51 -16.91 -3.38
N LEU A 190 15.01 -15.76 -2.89
CA LEU A 190 15.12 -15.36 -1.49
C LEU A 190 14.18 -16.13 -0.56
N ILE A 191 13.06 -16.64 -1.08
CA ILE A 191 12.06 -17.41 -0.32
C ILE A 191 11.65 -18.67 -1.08
N GLY A 192 11.21 -19.69 -0.34
CA GLY A 192 10.72 -20.95 -0.90
C GLY A 192 9.24 -20.90 -1.30
N ASP A 193 8.75 -22.00 -1.88
CA ASP A 193 7.35 -22.13 -2.30
C ASP A 193 6.36 -22.03 -1.13
N ASP A 194 6.79 -22.37 0.09
CA ASP A 194 6.04 -22.23 1.33
C ASP A 194 6.03 -20.78 1.87
N GLY A 195 6.69 -19.85 1.18
CA GLY A 195 6.78 -18.44 1.55
C GLY A 195 7.80 -18.15 2.66
N LYS A 196 8.55 -19.15 3.12
CA LYS A 196 9.59 -18.94 4.14
C LYS A 196 10.90 -18.52 3.50
N ALA A 197 11.68 -17.73 4.24
CA ALA A 197 13.02 -17.35 3.83
C ALA A 197 13.89 -18.58 3.57
N ILE A 198 14.47 -18.64 2.37
CA ILE A 198 15.64 -19.47 2.12
C ILE A 198 16.81 -18.66 2.67
N ALA A 199 17.64 -19.23 3.52
CA ALA A 199 18.83 -18.54 3.99
C ALA A 199 19.73 -18.23 2.78
N ALA A 200 19.66 -17.00 2.29
CA ALA A 200 20.37 -16.55 1.10
C ALA A 200 21.80 -16.12 1.47
N VAL A 201 22.75 -16.43 0.60
CA VAL A 201 24.09 -15.84 0.67
C VAL A 201 24.01 -14.47 0.00
N THR A 202 24.23 -13.41 0.78
CA THR A 202 24.27 -12.03 0.28
C THR A 202 25.70 -11.50 0.33
N TYR A 203 26.02 -10.54 -0.54
CA TYR A 203 27.22 -9.73 -0.41
C TYR A 203 27.27 -9.03 0.96
N ASP A 204 28.49 -8.77 1.44
CA ASP A 204 28.70 -7.93 2.62
C ASP A 204 28.18 -6.52 2.37
N ARG A 205 28.04 -5.71 3.43
CA ARG A 205 27.58 -4.31 3.30
C ARG A 205 28.71 -3.35 3.62
N ASN A 206 28.80 -2.27 2.84
CA ASN A 206 29.65 -1.12 3.15
C ASN A 206 29.08 -0.37 4.38
N ALA A 207 29.88 0.53 4.95
CA ALA A 207 29.47 1.33 6.11
C ALA A 207 28.24 2.24 5.83
N ASP A 208 27.99 2.57 4.57
CA ASP A 208 26.82 3.35 4.12
C ASP A 208 25.56 2.50 3.87
N GLY A 209 25.65 1.17 4.06
CA GLY A 209 24.54 0.24 3.86
C GLY A 209 24.36 -0.27 2.42
N THR A 210 25.19 0.16 1.47
CA THR A 210 25.20 -0.38 0.10
C THR A 210 25.85 -1.78 0.04
N PRO A 211 25.51 -2.62 -0.95
CA PRO A 211 26.20 -3.90 -1.15
C PRO A 211 27.69 -3.73 -1.49
N ASN A 212 28.55 -4.54 -0.87
CA ASN A 212 29.97 -4.68 -1.17
C ASN A 212 30.19 -5.91 -2.07
N TYR A 213 30.29 -5.67 -3.38
CA TYR A 213 30.50 -6.75 -4.36
C TYR A 213 31.88 -7.43 -4.29
N GLY A 214 32.80 -6.98 -3.41
CA GLY A 214 34.12 -7.56 -3.24
C GLY A 214 34.20 -8.66 -2.17
N ALA A 215 33.15 -8.86 -1.36
CA ALA A 215 33.20 -9.82 -0.24
C ALA A 215 31.84 -10.45 0.08
N VAL A 216 31.92 -11.69 0.55
CA VAL A 216 30.80 -12.46 1.11
C VAL A 216 31.30 -13.10 2.40
N THR A 217 30.68 -12.76 3.53
CA THR A 217 30.95 -13.41 4.82
C THR A 217 29.96 -14.54 5.07
N LEU A 218 30.46 -15.77 5.18
CA LEU A 218 29.64 -16.96 5.45
C LEU A 218 29.46 -17.20 6.96
N GLY A 219 28.39 -17.91 7.34
CA GLY A 219 28.14 -18.32 8.73
C GLY A 219 27.94 -17.14 9.70
N ASN A 220 27.57 -15.96 9.20
CA ASN A 220 27.50 -14.71 9.96
C ASN A 220 28.83 -14.37 10.67
N GLY A 221 29.98 -14.80 10.13
CA GLY A 221 31.29 -14.64 10.75
C GLY A 221 31.53 -15.50 12.00
N ALA A 222 30.56 -16.34 12.38
CA ALA A 222 30.63 -17.22 13.54
C ALA A 222 31.19 -18.60 13.14
N GLY A 223 32.49 -18.63 12.88
CA GLY A 223 33.22 -19.85 12.54
C GLY A 223 33.13 -20.26 11.06
N PRO A 224 33.88 -21.30 10.67
CA PRO A 224 33.99 -21.70 9.28
C PRO A 224 32.69 -22.35 8.77
N THR A 225 32.30 -22.00 7.54
CA THR A 225 31.21 -22.65 6.81
C THR A 225 31.79 -23.55 5.72
N GLN A 226 31.32 -24.79 5.63
CA GLN A 226 31.71 -25.68 4.53
C GLN A 226 30.99 -25.28 3.25
N ILE A 227 31.74 -25.13 2.16
CA ILE A 227 31.19 -25.02 0.80
C ILE A 227 31.27 -26.41 0.17
N LYS A 228 30.12 -26.95 -0.25
CA LYS A 228 29.99 -28.29 -0.85
C LYS A 228 29.67 -28.16 -2.33
N ASN A 229 29.91 -29.24 -3.08
CA ASN A 229 29.65 -29.31 -4.53
C ASN A 229 30.34 -28.21 -5.34
N VAL A 230 31.52 -27.78 -4.90
CA VAL A 230 32.40 -26.91 -5.68
C VAL A 230 33.01 -27.78 -6.79
N ALA A 231 32.76 -27.43 -8.05
CA ALA A 231 33.34 -28.08 -9.20
C ALA A 231 34.87 -27.89 -9.23
N ASP A 232 35.59 -28.61 -10.10
CA ASP A 232 37.03 -28.40 -10.28
C ASP A 232 37.26 -27.00 -10.88
N ALA A 233 38.07 -26.19 -10.21
CA ALA A 233 38.55 -24.88 -10.68
C ALA A 233 39.27 -25.02 -12.03
N THR A 234 38.85 -24.21 -13.01
CA THR A 234 39.49 -24.13 -14.34
C THR A 234 40.08 -22.75 -14.61
N ASP A 235 39.57 -21.71 -13.95
CA ASP A 235 40.06 -20.34 -14.04
C ASP A 235 40.82 -19.90 -12.76
N ASP A 236 41.69 -18.90 -12.89
CA ASP A 236 42.55 -18.39 -11.80
C ASP A 236 41.79 -17.85 -10.57
N HIS A 237 40.50 -17.54 -10.72
CA HIS A 237 39.65 -16.98 -9.67
C HIS A 237 38.60 -17.95 -9.13
N ASP A 238 38.59 -19.18 -9.63
CA ASP A 238 37.70 -20.22 -9.12
C ASP A 238 38.16 -20.69 -7.73
N ALA A 239 37.19 -21.12 -6.92
CA ALA A 239 37.50 -21.80 -5.67
C ALA A 239 38.05 -23.20 -5.97
N LEU A 240 39.27 -23.50 -5.50
CA LEU A 240 39.83 -24.86 -5.55
C LEU A 240 39.07 -25.77 -4.59
N ASN A 241 38.68 -26.95 -5.06
CA ASN A 241 38.08 -27.97 -4.21
C ASN A 241 39.14 -28.96 -3.65
N LEU A 242 38.74 -29.75 -2.65
CA LEU A 242 39.64 -30.72 -2.00
C LEU A 242 40.12 -31.83 -2.96
N GLY A 243 39.31 -32.21 -3.95
CA GLY A 243 39.66 -33.23 -4.95
C GLY A 243 40.83 -32.79 -5.82
N GLN A 244 40.84 -31.54 -6.29
CA GLN A 244 41.97 -30.97 -7.03
C GLN A 244 43.24 -30.97 -6.20
N LEU A 245 43.14 -30.55 -4.93
CA LEU A 245 44.31 -30.53 -4.03
C LEU A 245 44.85 -31.94 -3.76
N LYS A 246 43.98 -32.95 -3.60
CA LYS A 246 44.38 -34.37 -3.54
C LYS A 246 45.06 -34.82 -4.84
N GLY A 247 44.55 -34.41 -6.00
CA GLY A 247 45.13 -34.71 -7.30
C GLY A 247 46.58 -34.22 -7.47
N THR A 248 46.95 -33.14 -6.77
CA THR A 248 48.35 -32.65 -6.73
C THR A 248 49.29 -33.49 -5.84
N GLY A 249 48.75 -34.39 -5.00
CA GLY A 249 49.52 -35.20 -4.05
C GLY A 249 49.91 -34.49 -2.75
N LEU A 250 49.50 -33.23 -2.55
CA LEU A 250 49.78 -32.46 -1.33
C LEU A 250 48.95 -32.91 -0.12
N VAL A 251 47.75 -33.45 -0.36
CA VAL A 251 46.79 -33.86 0.67
C VAL A 251 46.43 -35.34 0.53
N GLY A 252 46.26 -35.99 1.67
CA GLY A 252 45.98 -37.42 1.73
C GLY A 252 44.59 -37.81 1.30
N ASP A 253 44.43 -39.07 0.94
CA ASP A 253 43.12 -39.66 0.76
C ASP A 253 42.49 -40.16 2.08
N ASP A 254 42.92 -39.61 3.22
CA ASP A 254 42.48 -40.01 4.58
C ASP A 254 41.10 -39.47 4.98
N GLY A 255 40.40 -38.79 4.05
CA GLY A 255 39.08 -38.21 4.26
C GLY A 255 39.05 -37.00 5.21
N SER A 256 40.16 -36.63 5.82
CA SER A 256 40.28 -35.53 6.79
C SER A 256 40.93 -34.28 6.19
N GLY A 257 41.51 -34.41 4.98
CA GLY A 257 42.15 -33.29 4.28
C GLY A 257 43.49 -32.91 4.90
N ASN A 258 44.09 -33.80 5.69
CA ASN A 258 45.39 -33.57 6.28
C ASN A 258 46.47 -33.63 5.20
N LEU A 259 47.50 -32.78 5.32
CA LEU A 259 48.68 -32.84 4.46
C LEU A 259 49.35 -34.21 4.65
N THR A 260 49.40 -35.05 3.60
CA THR A 260 50.12 -36.35 3.66
C THR A 260 51.61 -36.24 3.39
N SER A 261 52.15 -35.02 3.38
CA SER A 261 53.59 -34.74 3.37
C SER A 261 54.41 -35.52 2.32
N LEU A 262 53.80 -35.88 1.19
CA LEU A 262 54.56 -36.40 0.03
C LEU A 262 55.31 -35.26 -0.67
N ALA A 263 54.93 -34.01 -0.41
CA ALA A 263 55.68 -32.85 -0.81
C ALA A 263 56.96 -32.76 0.05
N VAL A 264 58.12 -32.79 -0.62
CA VAL A 264 59.39 -32.40 -0.02
C VAL A 264 59.38 -30.88 0.13
N THR A 265 59.37 -30.40 1.37
CA THR A 265 59.44 -28.98 1.69
C THR A 265 60.85 -28.58 2.06
N TYR A 266 61.19 -27.30 1.85
CA TYR A 266 62.40 -26.73 2.44
C TYR A 266 62.26 -26.64 3.97
N ASP A 267 63.37 -26.77 4.69
CA ASP A 267 63.38 -26.71 6.15
C ASP A 267 63.07 -25.30 6.67
N SER A 268 63.32 -24.28 5.83
CA SER A 268 63.12 -22.88 6.17
C SER A 268 62.68 -22.03 4.96
N ALA A 269 62.23 -20.80 5.23
CA ALA A 269 61.91 -19.82 4.19
C ALA A 269 63.15 -19.38 3.36
N ALA A 270 64.37 -19.64 3.84
CA ALA A 270 65.62 -19.34 3.12
C ALA A 270 65.88 -20.31 1.95
N LYS A 271 65.18 -21.46 1.92
CA LYS A 271 65.29 -22.49 0.87
C LYS A 271 66.71 -23.04 0.68
N ASP A 272 67.49 -23.05 1.75
CA ASP A 272 68.88 -23.48 1.79
C ASP A 272 69.05 -24.97 2.09
N THR A 273 68.14 -25.57 2.87
CA THR A 273 68.18 -27.00 3.21
C THR A 273 66.85 -27.70 3.01
N VAL A 274 66.94 -29.01 2.75
CA VAL A 274 65.83 -29.96 2.67
C VAL A 274 66.21 -31.19 3.48
N THR A 275 65.43 -31.49 4.52
CA THR A 275 65.58 -32.70 5.33
C THR A 275 64.59 -33.76 4.87
N LEU A 276 65.11 -34.91 4.43
CA LEU A 276 64.28 -36.03 3.98
C LEU A 276 63.94 -36.94 5.17
N ALA A 277 62.65 -37.20 5.39
CA ALA A 277 62.14 -37.79 6.63
C ALA A 277 62.16 -39.33 6.70
N GLY A 278 62.75 -40.02 5.71
CA GLY A 278 62.86 -41.49 5.75
C GLY A 278 63.67 -41.95 6.97
N ALA A 279 63.10 -42.81 7.81
CA ALA A 279 63.76 -43.28 9.04
C ALA A 279 65.10 -43.98 8.77
N ASP A 280 65.22 -44.65 7.62
CA ASP A 280 66.45 -45.28 7.13
C ASP A 280 67.18 -44.43 6.07
N GLY A 281 66.83 -43.14 5.98
CA GLY A 281 67.17 -42.24 4.88
C GLY A 281 66.21 -42.35 3.70
N THR A 282 66.31 -41.40 2.77
CA THR A 282 65.52 -41.39 1.54
C THR A 282 66.45 -41.56 0.35
N THR A 283 66.18 -42.58 -0.47
CA THR A 283 66.94 -42.77 -1.71
C THR A 283 66.46 -41.77 -2.75
N LEU A 284 67.38 -40.93 -3.24
CA LEU A 284 67.16 -40.11 -4.43
C LEU A 284 67.62 -40.89 -5.65
N SER A 285 66.66 -41.39 -6.43
CA SER A 285 66.92 -42.06 -7.69
C SER A 285 66.78 -41.10 -8.87
N ASN A 286 67.27 -41.50 -10.04
CA ASN A 286 67.23 -40.71 -11.27
C ASN A 286 67.89 -39.31 -11.14
N VAL A 287 68.87 -39.19 -10.25
CA VAL A 287 69.71 -37.99 -10.15
C VAL A 287 70.60 -37.92 -11.39
N LYS A 288 70.38 -36.90 -12.23
CA LYS A 288 71.21 -36.61 -13.39
C LYS A 288 72.63 -36.25 -12.92
N ALA A 289 73.65 -36.64 -13.69
CA ALA A 289 75.05 -36.32 -13.35
C ALA A 289 75.24 -34.81 -13.23
N GLY A 290 75.76 -34.37 -12.08
CA GLY A 290 76.00 -32.97 -11.77
C GLY A 290 77.13 -32.39 -12.61
N VAL A 291 76.99 -31.15 -13.05
CA VAL A 291 78.03 -30.45 -13.83
C VAL A 291 78.48 -29.18 -13.12
N ALA A 292 77.55 -28.44 -12.50
CA ALA A 292 77.88 -27.29 -11.69
C ALA A 292 78.38 -27.69 -10.29
N ASP A 293 79.14 -26.82 -9.65
CA ASP A 293 79.75 -27.07 -8.33
C ASP A 293 78.72 -27.42 -7.23
N MET A 294 77.47 -26.97 -7.38
CA MET A 294 76.38 -27.17 -6.40
C MET A 294 75.38 -28.26 -6.83
N ASP A 295 75.61 -28.93 -7.95
CA ASP A 295 74.78 -30.07 -8.35
C ASP A 295 75.08 -31.29 -7.49
N ALA A 296 74.08 -32.15 -7.29
CA ALA A 296 74.29 -33.44 -6.64
C ALA A 296 75.14 -34.37 -7.53
N VAL A 297 76.20 -34.97 -6.96
CA VAL A 297 76.99 -36.01 -7.62
C VAL A 297 76.22 -37.33 -7.60
N ASN A 298 76.05 -37.96 -8.76
CA ASN A 298 75.38 -39.25 -8.84
C ASN A 298 76.37 -40.43 -8.82
N VAL A 299 75.85 -41.66 -8.68
CA VAL A 299 76.68 -42.88 -8.56
C VAL A 299 77.50 -43.15 -9.83
N SER A 300 77.03 -42.78 -11.03
CA SER A 300 77.81 -42.98 -12.26
C SER A 300 79.06 -42.11 -12.28
N GLN A 301 78.99 -40.85 -11.82
CA GLN A 301 80.18 -40.00 -11.70
C GLN A 301 81.21 -40.58 -10.71
N LEU A 302 80.74 -41.21 -9.63
CA LEU A 302 81.62 -41.87 -8.67
C LEU A 302 82.24 -43.16 -9.22
N LYS A 303 81.54 -43.87 -10.12
CA LYS A 303 82.09 -45.02 -10.87
C LYS A 303 83.11 -44.56 -11.92
N ASP A 304 82.78 -43.54 -12.70
CA ASP A 304 83.65 -43.01 -13.77
C ASP A 304 84.95 -42.42 -13.22
N SER A 305 84.93 -41.89 -12.00
CA SER A 305 86.14 -41.45 -11.29
C SER A 305 86.98 -42.60 -10.73
N GLY A 306 86.49 -43.85 -10.78
CA GLY A 306 87.22 -45.06 -10.38
C GLY A 306 87.25 -45.35 -8.87
N LEU A 307 86.53 -44.58 -8.05
CA LEU A 307 86.52 -44.78 -6.59
C LEU A 307 85.70 -46.01 -6.16
N ILE A 308 84.64 -46.33 -6.90
CA ILE A 308 83.73 -47.45 -6.61
C ILE A 308 83.55 -48.35 -7.84
N GLY A 309 83.10 -49.58 -7.59
CA GLY A 309 82.83 -50.58 -8.61
C GLY A 309 81.42 -50.59 -9.15
N ASP A 310 81.18 -51.48 -10.12
CA ASP A 310 79.86 -51.69 -10.70
C ASP A 310 78.83 -52.14 -9.66
N ASP A 311 79.28 -52.82 -8.60
CA ASP A 311 78.48 -53.24 -7.44
C ASP A 311 78.23 -52.12 -6.40
N GLY A 312 78.74 -50.92 -6.66
CA GLY A 312 78.62 -49.76 -5.77
C GLY A 312 79.54 -49.80 -4.55
N LYS A 313 80.41 -50.81 -4.42
CA LYS A 313 81.38 -50.91 -3.31
C LYS A 313 82.67 -50.18 -3.66
N ALA A 314 83.39 -49.69 -2.64
CA ALA A 314 84.69 -49.06 -2.83
C ALA A 314 85.71 -50.05 -3.42
N ILE A 315 86.38 -49.66 -4.52
CA ILE A 315 87.42 -50.49 -5.17
C ILE A 315 88.82 -50.03 -4.75
N ALA A 316 89.11 -48.73 -4.90
CA ALA A 316 90.49 -48.25 -4.87
C ALA A 316 90.60 -46.77 -4.49
N ALA A 317 90.28 -46.44 -3.25
CA ALA A 317 90.64 -45.14 -2.70
C ALA A 317 91.99 -45.24 -1.98
N VAL A 318 93.05 -44.75 -2.62
CA VAL A 318 94.26 -44.34 -1.90
C VAL A 318 93.96 -42.97 -1.31
N THR A 319 93.50 -42.93 -0.05
CA THR A 319 93.31 -41.67 0.65
C THR A 319 94.65 -41.16 1.14
N TYR A 320 94.99 -39.91 0.80
CA TYR A 320 96.07 -39.19 1.47
C TYR A 320 95.82 -39.15 2.98
N ASP A 321 96.89 -39.22 3.76
CA ASP A 321 96.82 -39.00 5.20
C ASP A 321 96.19 -37.64 5.49
N ARG A 322 95.57 -37.44 6.65
CA ARG A 322 95.03 -36.12 7.02
C ARG A 322 96.05 -35.35 7.85
N ASN A 323 96.17 -34.05 7.59
CA ASN A 323 96.81 -33.14 8.53
C ASN A 323 95.98 -33.07 9.82
N ALA A 324 96.55 -32.53 10.91
CA ALA A 324 95.85 -32.41 12.20
C ALA A 324 94.56 -31.56 12.14
N ASP A 325 94.41 -30.71 11.12
CA ASP A 325 93.21 -29.89 10.85
C ASP A 325 92.15 -30.59 10.00
N GLY A 326 92.42 -31.82 9.55
CA GLY A 326 91.51 -32.62 8.75
C GLY A 326 91.58 -32.39 7.23
N THR A 327 92.49 -31.54 6.74
CA THR A 327 92.75 -31.39 5.29
C THR A 327 93.59 -32.55 4.73
N PRO A 328 93.49 -32.87 3.42
CA PRO A 328 94.35 -33.89 2.81
C PRO A 328 95.84 -33.49 2.85
N ASN A 329 96.70 -34.37 3.38
CA ASN A 329 98.15 -34.26 3.29
C ASN A 329 98.62 -34.91 1.99
N TYR A 330 98.74 -34.12 0.94
CA TYR A 330 99.21 -34.59 -0.37
C TYR A 330 100.63 -35.19 -0.37
N GLY A 331 101.37 -35.11 0.74
CA GLY A 331 102.72 -35.67 0.88
C GLY A 331 102.81 -37.07 1.52
N ALA A 332 101.71 -37.65 2.03
CA ALA A 332 101.74 -38.95 2.70
C ALA A 332 100.47 -39.77 2.46
N VAL A 333 100.64 -41.09 2.33
CA VAL A 333 99.57 -42.07 2.09
C VAL A 333 99.84 -43.30 2.95
N THR A 334 98.87 -43.65 3.79
CA THR A 334 98.91 -44.91 4.56
C THR A 334 98.01 -45.97 3.93
N LEU A 335 98.59 -47.11 3.52
CA LEU A 335 97.87 -48.24 2.93
C LEU A 335 97.60 -49.33 3.98
N GLY A 336 96.35 -49.81 4.10
CA GLY A 336 95.95 -50.91 5.00
C GLY A 336 95.70 -50.54 6.46
N ASN A 337 95.24 -49.31 6.72
CA ASN A 337 94.84 -48.80 8.04
C ASN A 337 95.96 -48.83 9.11
N GLY A 338 97.22 -48.98 8.69
CA GLY A 338 98.38 -49.13 9.59
C GLY A 338 98.42 -50.44 10.39
N ALA A 339 97.47 -51.36 10.17
CA ALA A 339 97.33 -52.60 10.93
C ALA A 339 97.68 -53.81 10.05
N GLY A 340 98.98 -54.06 9.89
CA GLY A 340 99.52 -55.25 9.22
C GLY A 340 100.19 -54.97 7.87
N PRO A 341 100.92 -55.95 7.32
CA PRO A 341 101.65 -55.79 6.07
C PRO A 341 100.70 -55.70 4.87
N THR A 342 100.63 -54.53 4.27
CA THR A 342 99.95 -54.32 2.98
C THR A 342 100.89 -54.73 1.85
N GLN A 343 100.53 -55.75 1.06
CA GLN A 343 101.31 -56.13 -0.12
C GLN A 343 100.95 -55.20 -1.29
N ILE A 344 101.85 -54.28 -1.60
CA ILE A 344 101.85 -53.54 -2.87
C ILE A 344 102.43 -54.49 -3.92
N LYS A 345 101.64 -54.87 -4.92
CA LYS A 345 102.11 -55.61 -6.08
C LYS A 345 102.28 -54.67 -7.26
#